data_AF-A0A364Y8X0-F1
#
_entry.id   AF-A0A364Y8X0-F1
#
_cell.length_a   1.000
_cell.length_b   1.000
_cell.length_c   1.000
_cell.angle_alpha   90.00
_cell.angle_beta   90.00
_cell.angle_gamma   90.00
#
_symmetry.space_group_name_H-M   'P 1'
#
loop_
_entity.id
_entity.type
_entity.pdbx_description
1 polymer ?
#
loop_
_entity_poly.entity_id
_entity_poly.type
_entity_poly.pdbx_seq_one_letter_code
_entity_poly.pdbx_strand_id
1 'polypeptide(L)'
;MNVVFHATAAMGIVVLITDTQRLGNKPTLTNVTPTALFAFTIGVVSHGALDFIPHCYPVNSKVDVITGLAMILFSTWIVHSYYRPIVGLTCLGAILPDVVDLGPKIIDKQLNLGLQLPGNIFPWHWHTYSGSLYNGECAVSSLNHLLLFVTVGMIFWARRTDVKVMLRHGD
;
A
#
# COMPACT_ATOMS: atom_id res chain seq x y z
N MET A 1 -0.60 1.93 -10.60
CA MET A 1 -1.96 2.34 -10.16
C MET A 1 -1.83 3.47 -9.13
N ASN A 2 -2.91 4.02 -8.59
CA ASN A 2 -2.85 5.16 -7.66
C ASN A 2 -2.30 4.79 -6.27
N VAL A 3 -1.62 5.70 -5.59
CA VAL A 3 -1.05 5.48 -4.23
C VAL A 3 -2.15 5.10 -3.24
N VAL A 4 -3.32 5.76 -3.30
CA VAL A 4 -4.48 5.42 -2.47
C VAL A 4 -4.94 3.98 -2.70
N PHE A 5 -4.86 3.49 -3.94
CA PHE A 5 -5.24 2.13 -4.27
C PHE A 5 -4.28 1.10 -3.64
N HIS A 6 -2.96 1.30 -3.78
CA HIS A 6 -1.96 0.42 -3.15
C HIS A 6 -2.05 0.46 -1.62
N ALA A 7 -2.25 1.65 -1.03
CA ALA A 7 -2.39 1.78 0.41
C ALA A 7 -3.69 1.12 0.93
N THR A 8 -4.77 1.14 0.15
CA THR A 8 -6.01 0.41 0.48
C THR A 8 -5.80 -1.10 0.47
N ALA A 9 -5.10 -1.62 -0.55
CA ALA A 9 -4.72 -3.04 -0.60
C ALA A 9 -3.82 -3.43 0.59
N ALA A 10 -2.85 -2.57 0.94
CA ALA A 10 -2.00 -2.75 2.11
C ALA A 10 -2.81 -2.86 3.40
N MET A 11 -3.84 -2.03 3.58
CA MET A 11 -4.73 -2.14 4.74
C MET A 11 -5.51 -3.46 4.77
N GLY A 12 -5.96 -3.96 3.61
CA GLY A 12 -6.54 -5.30 3.50
C GLY A 12 -5.56 -6.40 3.93
N ILE A 13 -4.31 -6.32 3.48
CA ILE A 13 -3.25 -7.26 3.86
C ILE A 13 -3.00 -7.23 5.37
N VAL A 14 -2.81 -6.04 5.95
CA VAL A 14 -2.62 -5.84 7.40
C VAL A 14 -3.69 -6.58 8.19
N VAL A 15 -4.96 -6.35 7.86
CA VAL A 15 -6.09 -6.93 8.60
C VAL A 15 -6.18 -8.45 8.40
N LEU A 16 -5.85 -8.94 7.20
CA LEU A 16 -5.89 -10.36 6.90
C LEU A 16 -4.84 -11.16 7.68
N ILE A 17 -3.60 -10.65 7.73
CA ILE A 17 -2.46 -11.39 8.30
C ILE A 17 -2.27 -11.16 9.80
N THR A 18 -2.80 -10.07 10.35
CA THR A 18 -2.64 -9.77 11.77
C THR A 18 -3.62 -10.61 12.58
N ASP A 19 -3.10 -11.66 13.22
CA ASP A 19 -3.84 -12.47 14.19
C ASP A 19 -3.59 -11.93 15.60
N THR A 20 -4.57 -11.20 16.15
CA THR A 20 -4.43 -10.59 17.47
C THR A 20 -4.49 -11.61 18.61
N GLN A 21 -5.12 -12.77 18.39
CA GLN A 21 -5.19 -13.84 19.38
C GLN A 21 -3.85 -14.53 19.54
N ARG A 22 -3.19 -14.84 18.40
CA ARG A 22 -1.85 -15.44 18.40
C ARG A 22 -0.78 -14.49 18.96
N LEU A 23 -0.88 -13.19 18.66
CA LEU A 23 0.08 -12.19 19.15
C LEU A 23 -0.12 -11.86 20.65
N GLY A 24 -1.30 -12.14 21.19
CA GLY A 24 -1.66 -11.89 22.58
C GLY A 24 -1.94 -10.42 22.89
N ASN A 25 -2.41 -10.15 24.12
CA ASN A 25 -2.84 -8.82 24.56
C ASN A 25 -1.71 -7.79 24.67
N LYS A 26 -0.46 -8.23 24.80
CA LYS A 26 0.75 -7.38 24.86
C LYS A 26 1.83 -8.00 23.96
N PRO A 27 1.72 -7.82 22.63
CA PRO A 27 2.70 -8.36 21.71
C PRO A 27 4.08 -7.80 22.03
N THR A 28 5.08 -8.67 22.13
CA THR A 28 6.48 -8.25 22.17
C THR A 28 6.95 -7.93 20.76
N LEU A 29 7.95 -7.05 20.63
CA LEU A 29 8.53 -6.71 19.33
C LEU A 29 9.00 -7.96 18.57
N THR A 30 9.58 -8.93 19.28
CA THR A 30 10.05 -10.21 18.73
C THR A 30 8.92 -11.01 18.05
N ASN A 31 7.69 -10.94 18.55
CA ASN A 31 6.55 -11.64 17.95
C ASN A 31 5.94 -10.86 16.78
N VAL A 32 6.04 -9.54 16.81
CA VAL A 32 5.50 -8.63 15.78
C VAL A 32 6.40 -8.60 14.55
N THR A 33 7.72 -8.58 14.72
CA THR A 33 8.69 -8.42 13.62
C THR A 33 8.54 -9.44 12.50
N PRO A 34 8.42 -10.76 12.76
CA PRO A 34 8.22 -11.74 11.69
C PRO A 34 6.96 -11.49 10.88
N THR A 35 5.86 -11.13 11.57
CA THR A 35 4.58 -10.78 10.93
C THR A 35 4.75 -9.53 10.07
N ALA A 36 5.45 -8.52 10.56
CA ALA A 36 5.66 -7.26 9.84
C ALA A 36 6.57 -7.43 8.61
N LEU A 37 7.61 -8.26 8.69
CA LEU A 37 8.46 -8.58 7.54
C LEU A 37 7.71 -9.39 6.49
N PHE A 38 6.92 -10.36 6.91
CA PHE A 38 6.06 -11.13 6.01
C PHE A 38 5.03 -10.22 5.33
N ALA A 39 4.43 -9.30 6.10
CA ALA A 39 3.51 -8.30 5.59
C ALA A 39 4.13 -7.37 4.54
N PHE A 40 5.35 -6.90 4.80
CA PHE A 40 6.13 -6.10 3.86
C PHE A 40 6.33 -6.83 2.54
N THR A 41 6.73 -8.10 2.59
CA THR A 41 6.93 -8.92 1.37
C THR A 41 5.63 -9.07 0.59
N ILE A 42 4.50 -9.35 1.27
CA ILE A 42 3.19 -9.39 0.61
C ILE A 42 2.82 -8.02 0.04
N GLY A 43 3.14 -6.92 0.73
CA GLY A 43 2.94 -5.56 0.24
C GLY A 43 3.66 -5.30 -1.08
N VAL A 44 4.94 -5.67 -1.18
CA VAL A 44 5.74 -5.53 -2.42
C VAL A 44 5.15 -6.38 -3.55
N VAL A 45 4.82 -7.65 -3.27
CA VAL A 45 4.23 -8.55 -4.26
C VAL A 45 2.86 -8.03 -4.71
N SER A 46 2.03 -7.57 -3.78
CA SER A 46 0.72 -7.00 -4.07
C SER A 46 0.85 -5.73 -4.91
N HIS A 47 1.85 -4.88 -4.65
CA HIS A 47 2.09 -3.72 -5.49
C HIS A 47 2.31 -4.13 -6.94
N GLY A 48 3.26 -5.05 -7.18
CA GLY A 48 3.54 -5.52 -8.53
C GLY A 48 2.32 -6.16 -9.20
N ALA A 49 1.61 -7.03 -8.49
CA ALA A 49 0.40 -7.69 -8.99
C ALA A 49 -0.69 -6.69 -9.42
N LEU A 50 -0.87 -5.62 -8.64
CA LEU A 50 -1.83 -4.58 -8.94
C LEU A 50 -1.39 -3.73 -10.14
N ASP A 51 -0.10 -3.49 -10.29
CA ASP A 51 0.43 -2.72 -11.42
C ASP A 51 0.42 -3.46 -12.76
N PHE A 52 0.33 -4.79 -12.75
CA PHE A 52 0.05 -5.58 -13.96
C PHE A 52 -1.39 -5.44 -14.46
N ILE A 53 -2.34 -5.05 -13.61
CA ILE A 53 -3.75 -4.97 -13.97
C ILE A 53 -3.99 -3.71 -14.81
N PRO A 54 -4.77 -3.78 -15.91
CA PRO A 54 -5.17 -2.59 -16.67
C PRO A 54 -5.75 -1.47 -15.79
N HIS A 55 -5.09 -0.32 -15.78
CA HIS A 55 -5.51 0.82 -14.98
C HIS A 55 -5.18 2.17 -15.63
N CYS A 56 -5.94 3.20 -15.28
CA CYS A 56 -5.66 4.58 -15.66
C CYS A 56 -5.42 5.42 -14.39
N TYR A 57 -5.07 6.69 -14.54
CA TYR A 57 -4.92 7.64 -13.44
C TYR A 57 -5.99 8.72 -13.53
N PRO A 58 -7.22 8.48 -13.00
CA PRO A 58 -8.32 9.43 -13.14
C PRO A 58 -8.17 10.64 -12.21
N VAL A 59 -7.33 10.52 -11.18
CA VAL A 59 -7.07 11.56 -10.18
C VAL A 59 -5.72 12.20 -10.43
N ASN A 60 -5.63 13.51 -10.16
CA ASN A 60 -4.36 14.23 -10.20
C ASN A 60 -3.31 13.56 -9.29
N SER A 61 -2.12 13.29 -9.82
CA SER A 61 -1.06 12.58 -9.10
C SER A 61 -0.62 13.26 -7.80
N LYS A 62 -0.66 14.61 -7.72
CA LYS A 62 -0.33 15.32 -6.48
C LYS A 62 -1.36 15.04 -5.39
N VAL A 63 -2.65 15.07 -5.75
CA VAL A 63 -3.73 14.79 -4.81
C VAL A 63 -3.64 13.35 -4.33
N ASP A 64 -3.44 12.41 -5.24
CA ASP A 64 -3.31 10.99 -4.92
C ASP A 64 -2.13 10.70 -3.97
N VAL A 65 -0.94 11.27 -4.24
CA VAL A 65 0.22 11.12 -3.34
C VAL A 65 -0.06 11.72 -1.96
N ILE A 66 -0.65 12.91 -1.88
CA ILE A 66 -0.97 13.56 -0.60
C ILE A 66 -2.00 12.73 0.18
N THR A 67 -3.08 12.30 -0.46
CA THR A 67 -4.14 11.51 0.17
C THR A 67 -3.62 10.13 0.59
N GLY A 68 -2.84 9.47 -0.27
CA GLY A 68 -2.20 8.19 0.02
C GLY A 68 -1.25 8.28 1.22
N LEU A 69 -0.37 9.30 1.24
CA LEU A 69 0.53 9.54 2.36
C LEU A 69 -0.25 9.83 3.66
N ALA A 70 -1.27 10.69 3.60
CA ALA A 70 -2.12 10.99 4.75
C ALA A 70 -2.79 9.71 5.29
N MET A 71 -3.28 8.85 4.39
CA MET A 71 -3.89 7.57 4.77
C MET A 71 -2.89 6.63 5.45
N ILE A 72 -1.66 6.51 4.93
CA ILE A 72 -0.59 5.69 5.52
C ILE A 72 -0.18 6.21 6.90
N LEU A 73 0.04 7.52 7.03
CA LEU A 73 0.43 8.13 8.29
C LEU A 73 -0.68 8.00 9.34
N PHE A 74 -1.92 8.29 8.94
CA PHE A 74 -3.08 8.19 9.82
C PHE A 74 -3.33 6.74 10.27
N SER A 75 -3.32 5.77 9.35
CA SER A 75 -3.53 4.36 9.67
C SER A 75 -2.42 3.80 10.56
N THR A 76 -1.17 4.20 10.32
CA THR A 76 -0.04 3.81 11.18
C THR A 76 -0.13 4.47 12.56
N TRP A 77 -0.61 5.71 12.64
CA TRP A 77 -0.69 6.43 13.90
C TRP A 77 -1.83 5.94 14.80
N ILE A 78 -3.01 5.67 14.22
CA ILE A 78 -4.23 5.29 14.94
C ILE A 78 -4.21 3.84 15.47
N VAL A 79 -3.31 2.98 14.99
CA VAL A 79 -3.14 1.65 15.61
C VAL A 79 -2.25 1.74 16.84
N HIS A 80 -2.49 0.83 17.79
CA HIS A 80 -1.68 0.70 18.99
C HIS A 80 -0.20 0.50 18.62
N SER A 81 0.70 1.06 19.43
CA SER A 81 2.15 1.10 19.19
C SER A 81 2.75 -0.28 18.83
N TYR A 82 2.25 -1.35 19.44
CA TYR A 82 2.63 -2.74 19.14
C TYR A 82 2.37 -3.19 17.70
N TYR A 83 1.32 -2.70 17.04
CA TYR A 83 0.95 -3.10 15.67
C TYR A 83 1.46 -2.11 14.60
N ARG A 84 1.99 -0.95 14.99
CA ARG A 84 2.54 0.06 14.08
C ARG A 84 3.59 -0.50 13.11
N PRO A 85 4.52 -1.37 13.53
CA PRO A 85 5.49 -1.95 12.59
C PRO A 85 4.82 -2.76 11.48
N ILE A 86 3.74 -3.50 11.77
CA ILE A 86 3.01 -4.27 10.76
C ILE A 86 2.36 -3.32 9.76
N VAL A 87 1.61 -2.32 10.22
CA VAL A 87 0.96 -1.35 9.33
C VAL A 87 1.98 -0.60 8.50
N GLY A 88 2.97 0.01 9.16
CA GLY A 88 3.99 0.83 8.52
C GLY A 88 4.82 0.05 7.50
N LEU A 89 5.27 -1.16 7.82
CA LEU A 89 6.04 -1.99 6.89
C LEU A 89 5.17 -2.54 5.75
N THR A 90 3.90 -2.89 5.98
CA THR A 90 3.02 -3.30 4.87
C THR A 90 2.80 -2.16 3.89
N CYS A 91 2.47 -0.97 4.39
CA CYS A 91 2.30 0.23 3.56
C CYS A 91 3.60 0.60 2.84
N LEU A 92 4.74 0.54 3.54
CA LEU A 92 6.05 0.76 2.93
C LEU A 92 6.29 -0.23 1.79
N GLY A 93 6.06 -1.53 1.99
CA GLY A 93 6.20 -2.54 0.94
C GLY A 93 5.30 -2.25 -0.27
N ALA A 94 4.08 -1.78 -0.03
CA ALA A 94 3.12 -1.45 -1.08
C ALA A 94 3.43 -0.18 -1.90
N ILE A 95 4.33 0.70 -1.41
CA ILE A 95 4.73 1.93 -2.13
C ILE A 95 6.22 1.95 -2.48
N LEU A 96 7.03 1.06 -1.91
CA LEU A 96 8.48 1.05 -2.09
C LEU A 96 8.87 0.96 -3.56
N PRO A 97 8.24 0.11 -4.40
CA PRO A 97 8.61 0.05 -5.81
C PRO A 97 8.48 1.40 -6.52
N ASP A 98 7.37 2.12 -6.30
CA ASP A 98 7.16 3.47 -6.85
C ASP A 98 8.21 4.46 -6.35
N VAL A 99 8.50 4.45 -5.05
CA VAL A 99 9.47 5.37 -4.44
C VAL A 99 10.86 5.16 -5.06
N VAL A 100 11.24 3.92 -5.34
CA VAL A 100 12.54 3.58 -5.92
C VAL A 100 12.62 3.92 -7.41
N ASP A 101 11.64 3.52 -8.21
CA ASP A 101 11.71 3.67 -9.68
C ASP A 101 11.22 5.04 -10.18
N LEU A 102 10.18 5.59 -9.54
CA LEU A 102 9.50 6.80 -9.99
C LEU A 102 9.91 8.02 -9.16
N GLY A 103 10.23 7.85 -7.88
CA GLY A 103 10.64 8.93 -6.98
C GLY A 103 11.77 9.80 -7.54
N PRO A 104 12.92 9.23 -7.96
CA PRO A 104 14.03 10.00 -8.54
C PRO A 104 13.61 10.78 -9.79
N LYS A 105 12.76 10.19 -10.64
CA LYS A 105 12.25 10.82 -11.87
C LYS A 105 11.34 11.99 -11.58
N ILE A 106 10.50 11.86 -10.55
CA ILE A 106 9.63 12.94 -10.10
C ILE A 106 10.48 14.10 -9.56
N ILE A 107 11.48 13.81 -8.73
CA ILE A 107 12.37 14.84 -8.15
C ILE A 107 13.14 15.56 -9.25
N ASP A 108 13.75 14.83 -10.17
CA ASP A 108 14.49 15.39 -11.30
C ASP A 108 13.60 16.30 -12.16
N LYS A 109 12.37 15.86 -12.47
CA LYS A 109 11.40 16.66 -13.23
C LYS A 109 10.94 17.93 -12.50
N GLN A 110 10.81 17.90 -11.18
CA GLN A 110 10.37 19.08 -10.41
C GLN A 110 11.49 20.09 -10.20
N LEU A 111 12.73 19.60 -10.01
CA LEU A 111 13.90 20.43 -9.72
C LEU A 111 14.74 20.76 -10.96
N ASN A 112 14.45 20.15 -12.11
CA ASN A 112 15.21 20.25 -13.37
C ASN A 112 16.72 20.00 -13.18
N LEU A 113 17.06 18.93 -12.43
CA LEU A 113 18.47 18.63 -12.08
C LEU A 113 19.25 18.04 -13.26
N GLY A 114 18.58 17.49 -14.27
CA GLY A 114 19.20 16.90 -15.45
C GLY A 114 19.94 15.59 -15.12
N LEU A 115 19.45 14.84 -14.14
CA LEU A 115 20.07 13.61 -13.69
C LEU A 115 19.94 12.51 -14.76
N GLN A 116 21.03 11.83 -15.06
CA GLN A 116 21.00 10.58 -15.82
C GLN A 116 20.49 9.46 -14.91
N LEU A 117 19.18 9.30 -14.86
CA LEU A 117 18.55 8.31 -14.00
C LEU A 117 18.66 6.91 -14.63
N PRO A 118 18.96 5.87 -13.82
CA PRO A 118 18.93 4.49 -14.30
C PRO A 118 17.50 4.10 -14.75
N GLY A 119 17.43 3.02 -15.52
CA GLY A 119 16.14 2.40 -15.89
C GLY A 119 15.37 1.89 -14.67
N ASN A 120 14.09 1.59 -14.86
CA ASN A 120 13.24 1.01 -13.82
C ASN A 120 13.80 -0.36 -13.37
N ILE A 121 13.89 -0.57 -12.06
CA ILE A 121 14.36 -1.82 -11.45
C ILE A 121 13.22 -2.83 -11.40
N PHE A 122 11.99 -2.37 -11.12
CA PHE A 122 10.85 -3.24 -10.94
C PHE A 122 10.16 -3.57 -12.28
N PRO A 123 9.95 -4.86 -12.62
CA PRO A 123 9.44 -5.27 -13.93
C PRO A 123 8.08 -4.67 -14.30
N TRP A 124 7.18 -4.49 -13.32
CA TRP A 124 5.84 -3.94 -13.53
C TRP A 124 5.84 -2.44 -13.89
N HIS A 125 6.97 -1.74 -13.79
CA HIS A 125 7.14 -0.40 -14.34
C HIS A 125 7.72 -0.38 -15.75
N TRP A 126 8.05 -1.54 -16.35
CA TRP A 126 8.48 -1.58 -17.74
C TRP A 126 7.28 -1.46 -18.66
N HIS A 127 7.44 -0.77 -19.80
CA HIS A 127 6.33 -0.53 -20.73
C HIS A 127 5.65 -1.81 -21.24
N THR A 128 6.37 -2.93 -21.29
CA THR A 128 5.82 -4.23 -21.72
C THR A 128 4.98 -4.94 -20.66
N TYR A 129 5.13 -4.56 -19.40
CA TYR A 129 4.58 -5.28 -18.25
C TYR A 129 3.70 -4.40 -17.36
N SER A 130 3.71 -3.09 -17.56
CA SER A 130 2.79 -2.18 -16.88
C SER A 130 1.39 -2.31 -17.47
N GLY A 131 0.40 -2.44 -16.59
CA GLY A 131 -1.02 -2.34 -16.92
C GLY A 131 -1.50 -0.92 -17.16
N SER A 132 -0.61 0.09 -17.18
CA SER A 132 -0.99 1.48 -17.43
C SER A 132 -1.64 1.63 -18.81
N LEU A 133 -2.89 2.08 -18.83
CA LEU A 133 -3.67 2.35 -20.04
C LEU A 133 -3.45 3.80 -20.48
N TYR A 134 -2.77 3.98 -21.62
CA TYR A 134 -2.49 5.30 -22.21
C TYR A 134 -3.61 5.84 -23.11
N ASN A 135 -4.66 5.04 -23.35
CA ASN A 135 -5.79 5.42 -24.20
C ASN A 135 -6.86 6.26 -23.47
N GLY A 136 -6.74 6.44 -22.15
CA GLY A 136 -7.67 7.24 -21.34
C GLY A 136 -8.99 6.54 -20.98
N GLU A 137 -9.21 5.29 -21.38
CA GLU A 137 -10.43 4.56 -21.03
C GLU A 137 -10.37 4.01 -19.60
N CYS A 138 -11.01 4.73 -18.68
CA CYS A 138 -10.90 4.46 -17.25
C CYS A 138 -11.89 3.44 -16.68
N ALA A 139 -12.82 2.90 -17.49
CA ALA A 139 -13.90 2.04 -16.99
C ALA A 139 -13.39 0.79 -16.23
N VAL A 140 -12.39 0.11 -16.80
CA VAL A 140 -11.75 -1.06 -16.17
C VAL A 140 -11.06 -0.67 -14.86
N SER A 141 -10.37 0.47 -14.86
CA SER A 141 -9.72 0.99 -13.66
C SER A 141 -10.74 1.31 -12.56
N SER A 142 -11.84 1.99 -12.88
CA SER A 142 -12.92 2.30 -11.93
C SER A 142 -13.55 1.03 -11.35
N LEU A 143 -13.77 0.01 -12.16
CA LEU A 143 -14.25 -1.29 -11.68
C LEU A 143 -13.25 -1.94 -10.72
N ASN A 144 -11.95 -1.93 -11.04
CA ASN A 144 -10.91 -2.47 -10.16
C ASN A 144 -10.84 -1.73 -8.82
N HIS A 145 -10.98 -0.39 -8.82
CA HIS A 145 -11.09 0.41 -7.59
C HIS A 145 -12.28 -0.02 -6.75
N LEU A 146 -13.47 -0.11 -7.36
CA LEU A 146 -14.68 -0.53 -6.66
C LEU A 146 -14.53 -1.93 -6.04
N LEU A 147 -14.02 -2.90 -6.82
CA LEU A 147 -13.80 -4.26 -6.35
C LEU A 147 -12.80 -4.31 -5.20
N LEU A 148 -11.71 -3.55 -5.27
CA LEU A 148 -10.74 -3.47 -4.18
C LEU A 148 -11.41 -2.92 -2.90
N PHE A 149 -12.10 -1.77 -2.99
CA PHE A 149 -12.73 -1.15 -1.83
C PHE A 149 -13.78 -2.07 -1.18
N VAL A 150 -14.62 -2.71 -1.99
CA VAL A 150 -15.61 -3.67 -1.49
C VAL A 150 -14.93 -4.86 -0.83
N THR A 151 -13.89 -5.42 -1.45
CA THR A 151 -13.16 -6.57 -0.91
C THR A 151 -12.47 -6.23 0.42
N VAL A 152 -11.76 -5.12 0.48
CA VAL A 152 -11.11 -4.65 1.72
C VAL A 152 -12.16 -4.35 2.79
N GLY A 153 -13.29 -3.74 2.43
CA GLY A 153 -14.42 -3.53 3.34
C GLY A 153 -14.95 -4.83 3.93
N MET A 154 -15.11 -5.88 3.11
CA MET A 154 -15.51 -7.22 3.58
C MET A 154 -14.46 -7.84 4.51
N ILE A 155 -13.17 -7.68 4.22
CA ILE A 155 -12.07 -8.17 5.09
C ILE A 155 -12.14 -7.47 6.45
N PHE A 156 -12.27 -6.15 6.47
CA PHE A 156 -12.43 -5.37 7.71
C PHE A 156 -13.65 -5.80 8.52
N TRP A 157 -14.77 -6.05 7.85
CA TRP A 157 -15.99 -6.53 8.50
C TRP A 157 -15.84 -7.94 9.09
N ALA A 158 -15.22 -8.85 8.34
CA ALA A 158 -14.99 -10.24 8.75
C ALA A 158 -14.00 -10.33 9.92
N ARG A 159 -12.96 -9.48 9.92
CA ARG A 159 -11.91 -9.43 10.97
C ARG A 159 -12.12 -8.28 11.95
N ARG A 160 -13.35 -7.80 12.13
CA ARG A 160 -13.68 -6.63 12.97
C ARG A 160 -13.21 -6.75 14.43
N THR A 161 -13.09 -7.96 14.96
CA THR A 161 -12.58 -8.20 16.32
C THR A 161 -11.09 -7.89 16.41
N ASP A 162 -10.29 -8.35 15.44
CA ASP A 162 -8.86 -8.03 15.35
C ASP A 162 -8.66 -6.52 15.17
N VAL A 163 -9.43 -5.91 14.26
CA VAL A 163 -9.37 -4.45 14.02
C VAL A 163 -9.65 -3.68 15.32
N LYS A 164 -10.68 -4.05 16.09
CA LYS A 164 -10.97 -3.41 17.38
C LYS A 164 -9.82 -3.55 18.38
N VAL A 165 -9.18 -4.71 18.45
CA VAL A 165 -8.01 -4.93 19.32
C VAL A 165 -6.83 -4.07 18.86
N MET A 166 -6.58 -3.98 17.56
CA MET A 166 -5.49 -3.17 17.01
C MET A 166 -5.66 -1.66 17.26
N LEU A 167 -6.91 -1.17 17.29
CA LEU A 167 -7.24 0.25 17.51
C LEU A 167 -7.36 0.62 19.00
N ARG A 168 -7.59 -0.36 19.87
CA ARG A 168 -7.78 -0.10 21.30
C ARG A 168 -6.47 0.41 21.90
N HIS A 169 -6.46 1.68 22.24
CA HIS A 169 -5.44 2.24 23.13
C HIS A 169 -5.82 1.82 24.56
N GLY A 170 -4.94 1.05 25.19
CA GLY A 170 -5.20 0.55 26.54
C GLY A 170 -5.20 1.68 27.57
N ASP A 171 -6.20 1.62 28.46
CA ASP A 171 -6.29 2.31 29.75
C ASP A 171 -5.13 1.93 30.69
#